data_AF-A0A2D3WG02-F1
#
_entry.id   AF-A0A2D3WG02-F1
#
_cell.length_a   1.000
_cell.length_b   1.000
_cell.length_c   1.000
_cell.angle_alpha   90.00
_cell.angle_beta   90.00
_cell.angle_gamma   90.00
#
_symmetry.space_group_name_H-M   'P 1'
#
loop_
_entity.id
_entity.type
_entity.pdbx_description
1 polymer ?
#
loop_
_entity_poly.entity_id
_entity_poly.type
_entity_poly.pdbx_seq_one_letter_code
_entity_poly.pdbx_strand_id
1 'polypeptide(L)' 'MRIVVKLFAHYREGRFKVQEGDFPLGTTAAKIIASLELEKTSPLGVLMVNGRHVSPEYVLREADEIALFPKIGGG' A
#
# COMPACT_ATOMS: atom_id res chain seq x y z
N MET A 1 6.60 -11.90 8.16
CA MET A 1 5.32 -11.43 8.69
C MET A 1 4.31 -11.40 7.57
N ARG A 2 3.11 -11.94 7.79
CA ARG A 2 2.08 -11.98 6.76
C ARG A 2 1.24 -10.71 6.83
N ILE A 3 1.06 -10.04 5.70
CA ILE A 3 0.25 -8.82 5.59
C ILE A 3 -0.65 -8.89 4.37
N VAL A 4 -1.72 -8.09 4.38
CA VAL A 4 -2.67 -7.94 3.27
C VAL A 4 -2.43 -6.60 2.59
N VAL A 5 -2.16 -6.59 1.29
CA VAL A 5 -2.03 -5.37 0.48
C VAL A 5 -3.27 -5.19 -0.38
N LYS A 6 -3.90 -4.02 -0.30
CA LYS A 6 -5.08 -3.65 -1.11
C LYS A 6 -4.77 -2.44 -2.00
N LEU A 7 -5.02 -2.59 -3.30
CA LEU A 7 -4.86 -1.54 -4.30
C LEU A 7 -6.21 -1.01 -4.77
N PHE A 8 -6.31 0.31 -4.92
CA PHE A 8 -7.53 1.00 -5.30
C PHE A 8 -7.36 1.85 -6.57
N ALA A 9 -8.49 2.21 -7.19
CA ALA A 9 -8.53 2.96 -8.45
C ALA A 9 -7.55 2.38 -9.49
N HIS A 10 -6.81 3.22 -10.21
CA HIS A 10 -5.88 2.80 -11.26
C HIS A 10 -4.63 2.08 -10.75
N TYR A 11 -4.34 2.04 -9.44
CA TYR A 11 -3.25 1.20 -8.93
C TYR A 11 -3.48 -0.29 -9.16
N ARG A 12 -4.74 -0.75 -9.18
CA ARG A 12 -5.09 -2.17 -9.38
C ARG A 12 -5.23 -2.57 -10.86
N GLU A 13 -5.17 -1.62 -11.78
CA GLU A 13 -5.27 -1.90 -13.22
C GLU A 13 -4.00 -2.61 -13.68
N GLY A 14 -4.15 -3.78 -14.32
CA GLY A 14 -3.02 -4.63 -14.69
C GLY A 14 -2.25 -5.25 -13.50
N ARG A 15 -2.79 -5.14 -12.28
CA ARG A 15 -2.22 -5.69 -11.03
C ARG A 15 -3.29 -6.45 -10.25
N PHE A 16 -2.98 -6.80 -9.00
CA PHE A 16 -3.94 -7.39 -8.07
C PHE A 16 -4.82 -6.33 -7.40
N LYS A 17 -6.02 -6.73 -6.97
CA LYS A 17 -6.90 -5.90 -6.12
C LYS A 17 -6.55 -6.06 -4.63
N VAL A 18 -6.34 -7.31 -4.21
CA VAL A 18 -5.94 -7.71 -2.86
C VAL A 18 -4.94 -8.83 -3.00
N GLN A 19 -3.85 -8.78 -2.24
CA GLN A 19 -2.85 -9.85 -2.19
C GLN A 19 -2.30 -9.99 -0.78
N GLU A 20 -2.20 -11.22 -0.30
CA GLU A 20 -1.44 -11.57 0.89
C GLU A 20 0.01 -11.87 0.52
N GLY A 21 0.94 -11.45 1.37
CA GLY A 21 2.36 -11.71 1.15
C GLY A 21 3.14 -11.81 2.45
N ASP A 22 4.28 -12.50 2.37
CA ASP A 22 5.25 -12.63 3.45
C ASP A 22 6.35 -11.58 3.28
N PHE A 23 6.53 -10.73 4.30
CA PHE A 23 7.49 -9.63 4.29
C PHE A 23 8.48 -9.76 5.47
N PRO A 24 9.71 -9.25 5.34
CA PRO A 24 10.64 -9.17 6.47
C PRO A 24 10.09 -8.34 7.62
N LEU A 25 10.46 -8.70 8.86
CA LEU A 25 10.19 -7.85 10.02
C LEU A 25 10.88 -6.49 9.86
N GLY A 26 10.24 -5.42 10.32
CA GLY A 26 10.76 -4.07 10.14
C GLY A 26 10.51 -3.47 8.75
N THR A 27 9.70 -4.13 7.90
CA THR A 27 9.26 -3.54 6.63
C THR A 27 8.33 -2.36 6.90
N THR A 28 8.58 -1.24 6.22
CA THR A 28 7.74 -0.04 6.31
C THR A 28 6.74 0.01 5.15
N ALA A 29 5.68 0.80 5.30
CA ALA A 29 4.73 1.05 4.20
C ALA A 29 5.44 1.61 2.95
N ALA A 30 6.43 2.50 3.11
CA ALA A 30 7.23 3.05 2.02
C ALA A 30 7.95 1.96 1.20
N LYS A 31 8.49 0.92 1.84
CA LYS A 31 9.13 -0.20 1.14
C LYS A 31 8.15 -0.97 0.26
N ILE A 32 6.90 -1.15 0.72
CA ILE A 32 5.85 -1.80 -0.09
C ILE A 32 5.49 -0.94 -1.29
N ILE A 33 5.27 0.36 -1.08
CA ILE A 33 4.95 1.32 -2.15
C ILE A 33 6.05 1.30 -3.23
N ALA A 34 7.32 1.32 -2.81
CA ALA A 34 8.47 1.23 -3.70
C ALA A 34 8.53 -0.11 -4.45
N SER A 35 8.31 -1.25 -3.77
CA SER A 35 8.34 -2.58 -4.41
C SER A 35 7.25 -2.78 -5.46
N LEU A 36 6.14 -2.06 -5.36
CA LEU A 36 5.03 -2.09 -6.30
C LEU A 36 5.17 -1.05 -7.41
N GLU A 37 6.23 -0.24 -7.36
CA GLU A 37 6.54 0.84 -8.31
C GLU A 37 5.36 1.81 -8.52
N LEU A 38 4.58 2.07 -7.47
CA LEU A 38 3.33 2.82 -7.59
C LEU A 38 3.53 4.26 -8.03
N GLU A 39 4.67 4.86 -7.68
CA GLU A 39 5.05 6.22 -8.08
C GLU A 39 5.17 6.38 -9.61
N LYS A 40 5.53 5.30 -10.33
CA LYS A 40 5.54 5.29 -11.81
C LYS A 40 4.12 5.33 -12.40
N THR A 41 3.12 4.88 -11.64
CA THR A 41 1.72 4.90 -12.06
C THR A 41 1.05 6.23 -11.72
N SER A 42 1.20 6.71 -10.49
CA SER A 42 0.61 7.95 -9.99
C SER A 42 1.12 8.27 -8.59
N PRO A 43 1.20 9.55 -8.17
CA PRO A 43 1.48 9.91 -6.78
C PRO A 43 0.50 9.23 -5.82
N LEU A 44 0.99 8.84 -4.64
CA LEU A 44 0.15 8.31 -3.57
C LEU A 44 -0.76 9.42 -3.02
N GLY A 45 -2.05 9.13 -2.89
CA GLY A 45 -3.02 10.05 -2.30
C GLY A 45 -3.28 9.71 -0.83
N VAL A 46 -3.63 8.44 -0.56
CA VAL A 46 -3.97 7.96 0.78
C VAL A 46 -3.26 6.64 1.06
N LEU A 47 -2.67 6.56 2.26
CA LEU A 47 -2.11 5.36 2.86
C LEU A 47 -2.86 5.08 4.16
N MET A 48 -3.41 3.87 4.27
CA MET A 48 -4.00 3.41 5.53
C MET A 48 -3.42 2.06 5.94
N VAL A 49 -3.27 1.88 7.24
CA VAL A 49 -3.04 0.57 7.86
C VAL A 49 -4.18 0.30 8.84
N ASN A 50 -4.87 -0.83 8.68
CA ASN A 50 -6.03 -1.23 9.49
C ASN A 50 -7.09 -0.12 9.61
N GLY A 51 -7.41 0.54 8.49
CA GLY A 51 -8.40 1.61 8.42
C GLY A 51 -7.98 2.95 9.03
N ARG A 52 -6.70 3.11 9.42
CA ARG A 52 -6.18 4.36 9.99
C ARG A 52 -5.11 4.95 9.08
N HIS A 53 -5.14 6.28 8.90
CA HIS A 53 -4.07 7.00 8.23
C HIS A 53 -2.77 6.84 9.01
N VAL A 54 -1.69 6.52 8.30
CA VAL A 54 -0.34 6.41 8.85
C VAL A 54 0.66 7.07 7.90
N SER A 55 1.84 7.40 8.41
CA SER A 55 2.93 7.88 7.56
C SER A 55 3.59 6.71 6.79
N PRO A 56 4.26 6.98 5.65
CA PRO A 56 5.02 5.95 4.92
C PRO A 56 6.11 5.25 5.74
N GLU A 57 6.61 5.89 6.79
CA GLU A 57 7.61 5.36 7.72
C GLU A 57 7.03 4.36 8.73
N TYR A 58 5.71 4.19 8.78
CA TYR A 58 5.07 3.21 9.64
C TYR A 58 5.63 1.80 9.39
N VAL A 59 6.13 1.19 10.47
CA VAL A 59 6.64 -0.19 10.46
C VAL A 59 5.47 -1.15 10.59
N LEU A 60 5.25 -1.95 9.56
CA LEU A 60 4.18 -2.91 9.48
C LEU A 60 4.39 -4.07 10.46
N ARG A 61 3.27 -4.65 10.88
CA ARG A 61 3.19 -5.75 11.85
C ARG A 61 2.50 -6.95 11.22
N GLU A 62 2.61 -8.09 11.90
CA GLU A 62 1.89 -9.30 11.53
C GLU A 62 0.38 -9.02 11.41
N ALA A 63 -0.25 -9.56 10.37
CA ALA A 63 -1.66 -9.42 10.04
C ALA A 63 -2.13 -7.99 9.74
N ASP A 64 -1.22 -7.02 9.57
CA ASP A 64 -1.61 -5.67 9.12
C ASP A 64 -2.21 -5.72 7.71
N GLU A 65 -3.28 -4.95 7.53
CA GLU A 65 -3.86 -4.65 6.23
C GLU A 65 -3.45 -3.25 5.79
N ILE A 66 -2.74 -3.15 4.67
CA ILE A 66 -2.37 -1.88 4.04
C ILE A 66 -3.25 -1.59 2.84
N ALA A 67 -3.84 -0.40 2.79
CA ALA A 67 -4.66 0.09 1.69
C ALA A 67 -4.01 1.31 1.04
N LEU A 68 -3.80 1.24 -0.27
CA LEU A 68 -3.09 2.24 -1.06
C LEU A 68 -4.00 2.83 -2.14
N PHE A 69 -4.19 4.14 -2.08
CA PHE A 69 -5.01 4.89 -3.02
C PHE A 69 -4.13 5.87 -3.77
N PRO A 70 -4.17 5.89 -5.12
CA PRO A 70 -3.51 6.94 -5.87
C PRO A 70 -4.18 8.28 -5.60
N LYS A 71 -3.44 9.37 -5.78
CA LYS A 71 -4.02 10.71 -5.85
C LYS A 71 -4.96 10.76 -7.05
N ILE A 72 -6.23 11.02 -6.78
CA ILE A 72 -7.26 11.18 -7.81
C ILE A 72 -7.38 12.69 -8.11
N GLY A 73 -7.28 13.06 -9.39
CA GLY A 73 -7.56 14.43 -9.83
C GLY A 73 -9.03 14.74 -9.61
N GLY A 74 -9.33 15.78 -8.85
CA GLY A 74 -10.69 16.29 -8.70
C GLY A 74 -11.16 16.91 -10.02
N GLY A 75 -12.38 16.56 -10.44
CA GLY A 75 -13.04 17.14 -11.61
C GLY A 75 -13.36 18.62 -11.46
#